data_AF-A0A969BX46-F1
#
_entry.id   AF-A0A969BX46-F1
#
_cell.length_a   1.000
_cell.length_b   1.000
_cell.length_c   1.000
_cell.angle_alpha   90.00
_cell.angle_beta   90.00
_cell.angle_gamma   90.00
#
_symmetry.space_group_name_H-M   'P 1'
#
loop_
_entity.id
_entity.type
_entity.pdbx_description
1 polymer ?
#
loop_
_entity_poly.entity_id
_entity_poly.type
_entity_poly.pdbx_seq_one_letter_code
_entity_poly.pdbx_strand_id
1 'polypeptide(L)'
;MSRSIESYTSHEITKFLRFTSIEADGYLNLRESPQGKIIGRIINGTALLLLSATEDAWVRVLTPDGRVGYVYSKALEIYTYRD
;
A
#
# COMPACT_ATOMS: atom_id res chain seq x y z
N MET A 1 -18.12 17.27 -17.03
CA MET A 1 -18.13 15.86 -16.57
C MET A 1 -16.81 15.57 -15.86
N SER A 2 -16.67 16.00 -14.61
CA SER A 2 -15.54 15.61 -13.77
C SER A 2 -16.08 14.60 -12.78
N ARG A 3 -15.72 13.33 -12.92
CA ARG A 3 -16.11 12.30 -11.96
C ARG A 3 -15.30 12.51 -10.68
N SER A 4 -15.93 13.22 -9.74
CA SER A 4 -16.07 12.80 -8.35
C SER A 4 -14.78 12.32 -7.67
N ILE A 5 -13.98 13.29 -7.23
CA ILE A 5 -13.04 13.12 -6.10
C ILE A 5 -13.74 13.39 -4.76
N GLU A 6 -14.99 13.87 -4.76
CA GLU A 6 -15.72 14.31 -3.55
C GLU A 6 -16.50 13.20 -2.82
N SER A 7 -16.67 12.02 -3.41
CA SER A 7 -17.49 10.95 -2.82
C SER A 7 -16.77 9.96 -1.91
N TYR A 8 -15.49 10.19 -1.58
CA TYR A 8 -14.77 9.41 -0.55
C TYR A 8 -14.80 10.07 0.84
N THR A 9 -15.29 11.30 0.94
CA THR A 9 -15.44 12.00 2.20
C THR A 9 -16.80 11.69 2.80
N SER A 10 -16.87 10.66 3.64
CA SER A 10 -17.78 10.70 4.80
C SER A 10 -17.32 9.87 5.99
N HIS A 11 -16.68 8.70 5.87
CA HIS A 11 -16.24 7.93 7.05
C HIS A 11 -15.01 7.04 6.82
N GLU A 12 -14.28 7.17 5.72
CA GLU A 12 -13.09 6.35 5.46
C GLU A 12 -11.84 7.09 5.93
N ILE A 13 -11.31 6.71 7.09
CA ILE A 13 -9.96 7.08 7.52
C ILE A 13 -9.02 6.69 6.38
N THR A 14 -8.50 7.66 5.63
CA THR A 14 -7.54 7.39 4.56
C THR A 14 -6.28 6.86 5.21
N LYS A 15 -6.12 5.53 5.18
CA LYS A 15 -5.02 4.85 5.86
C LYS A 15 -3.78 4.93 4.99
N PHE A 16 -2.85 5.79 5.39
CA PHE A 16 -1.52 5.81 4.79
C PHE A 16 -0.67 4.71 5.41
N LEU A 17 0.01 3.96 4.57
CA LEU A 17 1.03 3.01 4.98
C LEU A 17 2.37 3.63 4.68
N ARG A 18 3.31 3.52 5.62
CA ARG A 18 4.71 3.80 5.30
C ARG A 18 5.43 2.48 5.27
N PHE A 19 6.00 2.16 4.12
CA PHE A 19 6.92 1.05 4.08
C PHE A 19 8.18 1.45 4.84
N THR A 20 8.46 0.76 5.94
CA THR A 20 9.77 0.74 6.56
C THR A 20 10.33 -0.66 6.38
N SER A 21 11.47 -0.80 5.71
CA SER A 21 12.13 -2.09 5.59
C SER A 21 12.87 -2.40 6.88
N ILE A 22 12.58 -3.55 7.48
CA ILE A 22 13.40 -4.14 8.55
C ILE A 22 14.42 -5.17 8.01
N GLU A 23 14.44 -5.42 6.70
CA GLU A 23 15.27 -6.46 6.07
C GLU A 23 16.46 -5.87 5.30
N ALA A 24 17.54 -6.66 5.20
CA ALA A 24 18.86 -6.24 4.72
C ALA A 24 18.89 -5.71 3.27
N ASP A 25 17.89 -6.07 2.47
CA ASP A 25 17.83 -5.80 1.02
C ASP A 25 17.33 -4.37 0.71
N GLY A 26 16.61 -3.73 1.65
CA GLY A 26 16.16 -2.34 1.56
C GLY A 26 14.96 -2.05 0.63
N TYR A 27 14.30 -3.08 0.08
CA TYR A 27 13.12 -2.91 -0.78
C TYR A 27 12.01 -3.94 -0.52
N LEU A 28 10.77 -3.59 -0.89
CA LEU A 28 9.58 -4.43 -0.85
C LEU A 28 9.13 -4.82 -2.25
N ASN A 29 8.80 -6.09 -2.46
CA ASN A 29 8.29 -6.55 -3.75
C ASN A 29 6.83 -6.16 -3.94
N LEU A 30 6.54 -5.42 -5.02
CA LEU A 30 5.19 -5.18 -5.51
C LEU A 30 4.82 -6.34 -6.45
N ARG A 31 3.71 -7.02 -6.16
CA ARG A 31 3.22 -8.16 -6.95
C ARG A 31 1.88 -7.86 -7.61
N GLU A 32 1.60 -8.53 -8.73
CA GLU A 32 0.32 -8.40 -9.42
C GLU A 32 -0.85 -8.99 -8.63
N SER A 33 -0.58 -10.01 -7.81
CA SER A 33 -1.52 -10.71 -6.94
C SER A 33 -0.78 -11.25 -5.71
N PRO A 34 -1.50 -11.65 -4.64
CA PRO A 34 -0.90 -12.36 -3.51
C PRO A 34 -0.06 -13.54 -4.01
N GLN A 35 1.21 -13.60 -3.61
CA GLN A 35 2.17 -14.63 -4.05
C GLN A 35 2.43 -14.69 -5.57
N GLY A 36 1.84 -13.81 -6.38
CA GLY A 36 1.97 -13.78 -7.84
C GLY A 36 3.27 -13.17 -8.34
N LYS A 37 3.32 -12.85 -9.62
CA LYS A 37 4.52 -12.28 -10.26
C LYS A 37 4.92 -10.95 -9.62
N ILE A 38 6.23 -10.74 -9.46
CA ILE A 38 6.80 -9.44 -9.07
C ILE A 38 6.72 -8.48 -10.27
N ILE A 39 6.07 -7.35 -10.07
CA ILE A 39 5.87 -6.29 -11.08
C ILE A 39 6.62 -5.00 -10.71
N GLY A 40 7.28 -4.97 -9.55
CA GLY A 40 8.06 -3.83 -9.12
C GLY A 40 8.74 -4.03 -7.78
N ARG A 41 9.57 -3.05 -7.43
CA ARG A 41 10.19 -2.92 -6.12
C ARG A 41 9.85 -1.53 -5.57
N ILE A 42 9.59 -1.48 -4.27
CA ILE A 42 9.28 -0.28 -3.51
C ILE A 42 10.45 -0.03 -2.56
N ILE A 43 11.06 1.15 -2.65
CA ILE A 43 12.20 1.51 -1.79
C ILE A 43 11.74 1.83 -0.37
N ASN A 44 12.61 1.56 0.61
CA ASN A 44 12.35 1.91 2.00
C ASN A 44 11.95 3.39 2.17
N GLY A 45 10.97 3.66 3.02
CA GLY A 45 10.43 4.98 3.31
C GLY A 45 9.34 5.45 2.36
N THR A 46 9.03 4.70 1.28
CA THR A 46 7.95 5.04 0.34
C THR A 46 6.60 5.05 1.06
N ALA A 47 5.88 6.16 0.90
CA ALA A 47 4.48 6.25 1.31
C ALA A 47 3.59 5.51 0.31
N LEU A 48 2.70 4.66 0.82
CA LEU A 48 1.77 3.85 0.06
C LEU A 48 0.36 4.15 0.55
N LEU A 49 -0.59 4.22 -0.38
CA LEU A 49 -2.01 4.31 -0.04
C LEU A 49 -2.56 2.89 0.11
N LEU A 50 -3.16 2.57 1.26
CA LEU A 50 -3.89 1.32 1.42
C LEU A 50 -5.20 1.37 0.65
N LEU A 51 -5.40 0.43 -0.27
CA LEU A 51 -6.67 0.26 -0.98
C LEU A 51 -7.53 -0.82 -0.34
N SER A 52 -6.92 -1.95 0.04
CA SER A 52 -7.59 -3.02 0.78
C SER A 52 -6.58 -3.95 1.45
N ALA A 53 -7.01 -4.66 2.48
CA ALA A 53 -6.25 -5.74 3.10
C ALA A 53 -6.92 -7.08 2.80
N THR A 54 -6.13 -8.15 2.67
CA THR A 54 -6.63 -9.53 2.62
C THR A 54 -6.32 -10.25 3.93
N GLU A 55 -7.03 -11.35 4.21
CA GLU A 55 -6.80 -12.16 5.42
C GLU A 55 -5.41 -12.83 5.42
N ASP A 56 -4.83 -13.07 4.24
CA ASP A 56 -3.56 -13.80 4.05
C ASP A 56 -2.29 -12.95 4.21
N ALA A 57 -2.33 -11.88 5.00
CA ALA A 57 -1.19 -10.97 5.21
C ALA A 57 -0.69 -10.28 3.92
N TRP A 58 -1.57 -10.05 2.94
CA TRP A 58 -1.29 -9.18 1.79
C TRP A 58 -2.13 -7.92 1.86
N VAL A 59 -1.55 -6.81 1.44
CA VAL A 59 -2.29 -5.55 1.29
C VAL A 59 -2.18 -5.06 -0.15
N ARG A 60 -3.30 -4.60 -0.67
CA ARG A 60 -3.39 -3.94 -1.96
C ARG A 60 -3.10 -2.46 -1.75
N VAL A 61 -2.14 -1.95 -2.50
CA VAL A 61 -1.63 -0.58 -2.36
C VAL A 61 -1.63 0.15 -3.70
N LEU A 62 -1.72 1.48 -3.61
CA LEU A 62 -1.35 2.40 -4.68
C LEU A 62 -0.01 3.06 -4.32
N THR A 63 0.91 3.02 -5.27
CA THR A 63 2.23 3.64 -5.17
C THR A 63 2.21 5.08 -5.70
N PRO A 64 3.19 5.93 -5.33
CA PRO A 64 3.24 7.32 -5.80
C PRO A 64 3.36 7.48 -7.32
N ASP A 65 3.90 6.48 -8.02
CA ASP A 65 4.01 6.47 -9.48
C ASP A 65 2.75 5.92 -10.19
N GLY A 66 1.67 5.70 -9.44
CA GLY A 66 0.36 5.31 -9.98
C GLY A 66 0.16 3.80 -10.17
N ARG A 67 1.11 2.95 -9.76
CA ARG A 67 0.95 1.49 -9.86
C ARG A 67 0.14 0.93 -8.71
N VAL A 68 -0.76 0.00 -9.04
CA VAL A 68 -1.54 -0.78 -8.08
C VAL A 68 -1.00 -2.21 -8.03
N GLY A 69 -0.84 -2.74 -6.83
CA GLY A 69 -0.43 -4.13 -6.64
C GLY A 69 -0.48 -4.56 -5.17
N TYR A 70 0.08 -5.72 -4.90
CA TYR A 70 0.05 -6.37 -3.59
C TYR A 70 1.44 -6.40 -2.97
N VAL A 71 1.50 -6.12 -1.67
CA VAL A 71 2.71 -6.21 -0.85
C VAL A 71 2.44 -7.00 0.42
N TYR A 72 3.48 -7.58 1.00
CA TYR A 72 3.35 -8.38 2.21
C TYR A 72 3.22 -7.48 3.45
N SER A 73 2.17 -7.68 4.24
CA SER A 73 1.77 -6.76 5.31
C SER A 73 2.76 -6.73 6.48
N LYS A 74 3.47 -7.83 6.74
CA LYS A 74 4.47 -7.89 7.82
C LYS A 74 5.68 -6.99 7.58
N ALA A 75 5.91 -6.59 6.34
CA ALA A 75 6.96 -5.66 5.98
C ALA A 75 6.53 -4.19 6.12
N LEU A 76 5.29 -3.91 6.59
CA LEU A 76 4.75 -2.56 6.66
C LEU A 76 4.55 -2.10 8.09
N GLU A 77 4.91 -0.84 8.35
CA GLU A 77 4.37 -0.11 9.50
C GLU A 77 3.11 0.63 9.07
N ILE A 78 2.01 0.28 9.73
CA ILE A 78 0.71 0.87 9.44
C ILE A 78 0.51 2.10 10.32
N TYR A 79 0.47 3.29 9.71
CA TYR A 79 0.16 4.52 10.41
C TYR A 79 -1.33 4.84 10.25
N THR A 80 -2.09 4.65 11.31
CA THR A 80 -3.44 5.23 11.41
C THR A 80 -3.32 6.63 11.96
N TYR A 81 -3.66 7.65 11.17
CA TYR A 81 -4.01 8.94 11.75
C TYR A 81 -5.30 8.74 12.56
N ARG A 82 -5.19 8.96 13.87
CA ARG A 82 -6.33 9.19 14.75
C ARG A 82 -6.35 10.68 15.00
N ASP A 83 -7.48 11.31 14.70
CA ASP A 83 -7.77 12.69 15.10
C ASP A 83 -7.71 12.84 16.63
#